data_AF-A0A0C2F1M3-F1
#
_entry.id   AF-A0A0C2F1M3-F1
#
_cell.length_a   1.000
_cell.length_b   1.000
_cell.length_c   1.000
_cell.angle_alpha   90.00
_cell.angle_beta   90.00
_cell.angle_gamma   90.00
#
_symmetry.space_group_name_H-M   'P 1'
#
loop_
_entity.id
_entity.type
_entity.pdbx_description
1 polymer ?
#
loop_
_entity_poly.entity_id
_entity_poly.type
_entity_poly.pdbx_seq_one_letter_code
_entity_poly.pdbx_strand_id
1 'polypeptide(L)'
;LRELKHRNVVRLYDVIYSESKLTLVFEYCDQDLKKFFDSLNGHIDQQMAKSLMLQLLRGLAFCHAHHVLHRDLKPQNLLINSNGQLKLADFGLARAFGVPVRCYSAEVVTLWYRPPDVLFGAKLYNTSIDMWSAGCIFAGMRFLHSFFPEITPLRNNFDNAILSPEISNAGRPLFPGADVDDQLKRIFKQLGTPTDDTWPGLSQLPDFK
;
A
#
# COMPACT_ATOMS: atom_id res chain seq x y z
N LEU A 1 -3.93 -13.98 13.50
CA LEU A 1 -5.09 -13.94 12.55
C LEU A 1 -6.40 -14.35 13.20
N ARG A 2 -6.52 -15.51 13.89
CA ARG A 2 -7.78 -15.95 14.52
C ARG A 2 -8.43 -14.91 15.47
N GLU A 3 -7.61 -14.09 16.12
CA GLU A 3 -8.07 -13.04 17.06
C GLU A 3 -8.39 -11.70 16.38
N LEU A 4 -7.95 -11.50 15.13
CA LEU A 4 -8.21 -10.26 14.39
C LEU A 4 -9.63 -10.30 13.81
N LYS A 5 -10.58 -9.75 14.56
CA LYS A 5 -12.00 -9.67 14.17
C LYS A 5 -12.39 -8.22 13.88
N HIS A 6 -12.36 -7.84 12.61
CA HIS A 6 -12.74 -6.50 12.17
C HIS A 6 -13.42 -6.55 10.81
N ARG A 7 -14.36 -5.64 10.55
CA ARG A 7 -15.14 -5.62 9.30
C ARG A 7 -14.26 -5.43 8.06
N ASN A 8 -13.13 -4.73 8.19
CA ASN A 8 -12.17 -4.47 7.11
C ASN A 8 -10.91 -5.37 7.17
N VAL A 9 -10.98 -6.51 7.86
CA VAL A 9 -9.92 -7.53 7.86
C VAL A 9 -10.55 -8.86 7.47
N VAL A 10 -9.91 -9.62 6.57
CA VAL A 10 -10.42 -10.93 6.16
C VAL A 10 -10.45 -11.88 7.36
N ARG A 11 -11.58 -12.55 7.57
CA ARG A 11 -11.72 -13.46 8.71
C ARG A 11 -11.14 -14.83 8.37
N LEU A 12 -10.26 -15.34 9.22
CA LEU A 12 -9.85 -16.74 9.23
C LEU A 12 -10.90 -17.53 10.02
N TYR A 13 -11.68 -18.38 9.33
CA TYR A 13 -12.67 -19.25 9.96
C TYR A 13 -12.01 -20.46 10.60
N ASP A 14 -11.12 -21.13 9.86
CA ASP A 14 -10.49 -22.35 10.36
C ASP A 14 -9.10 -22.63 9.79
N VAL A 15 -8.38 -23.51 10.46
CA VAL A 15 -7.06 -24.02 10.10
C VAL A 15 -7.12 -25.54 10.17
N ILE A 16 -7.07 -26.19 9.01
CA ILE A 16 -7.13 -27.64 8.89
C ILE A 16 -5.72 -28.14 8.63
N TYR A 17 -5.27 -29.09 9.45
CA TYR A 17 -3.97 -29.72 9.32
C TYR A 17 -4.14 -31.17 8.87
N SER A 18 -3.43 -31.57 7.82
CA SER A 18 -3.23 -32.96 7.42
C SER A 18 -1.74 -33.27 7.28
N GLU A 19 -1.38 -34.54 7.11
CA GLU A 19 0.00 -35.05 7.26
C GLU A 19 1.10 -34.23 6.54
N SER A 20 0.77 -33.58 5.42
CA SER A 20 1.72 -32.72 4.68
C SER A 20 1.13 -31.39 4.20
N LYS A 21 -0.08 -31.01 4.66
CA LYS A 21 -0.76 -29.80 4.17
C LYS A 21 -1.38 -29.00 5.30
N LEU A 22 -1.12 -27.69 5.27
CA LEU A 22 -1.82 -26.69 6.08
C LEU A 22 -2.85 -25.98 5.20
N THR A 23 -4.13 -26.14 5.50
CA THR A 23 -5.23 -25.49 4.77
C THR A 23 -5.82 -24.40 5.64
N LEU A 24 -5.86 -23.18 5.10
CA LEU A 24 -6.44 -22.01 5.78
C LEU A 24 -7.80 -21.69 5.16
N VAL A 25 -8.86 -21.68 5.98
CA VAL A 25 -10.23 -21.40 5.54
C VAL A 25 -10.57 -19.95 5.88
N PHE A 26 -10.64 -19.10 4.85
CA PHE A 26 -10.95 -17.68 5.01
C PHE A 26 -12.38 -17.34 4.59
N GLU A 27 -12.84 -16.18 5.02
CA GLU A 27 -13.98 -15.49 4.44
C GLU A 27 -13.80 -15.27 2.94
N TYR A 28 -14.83 -15.59 2.17
CA TYR A 28 -14.86 -15.35 0.73
C TYR A 28 -15.13 -13.87 0.42
N CYS A 29 -14.39 -13.34 -0.56
CA CYS A 29 -14.62 -12.04 -1.17
C CYS A 29 -14.66 -12.22 -2.69
N ASP A 30 -15.53 -11.46 -3.37
CA ASP A 30 -15.79 -11.62 -4.80
C ASP A 30 -14.55 -11.39 -5.67
N GLN A 31 -13.74 -10.37 -5.34
CA GLN A 31 -12.54 -10.04 -6.10
C GLN A 31 -11.52 -9.22 -5.28
N ASP A 32 -10.31 -9.09 -5.80
CA ASP A 32 -9.31 -8.13 -5.30
C ASP A 32 -9.51 -6.74 -5.95
N LEU A 33 -8.94 -5.70 -5.35
CA LEU A 33 -9.09 -4.33 -5.86
C LEU A 33 -8.46 -4.15 -7.24
N LYS A 34 -7.42 -4.92 -7.61
CA LYS A 34 -6.84 -4.81 -8.95
C LYS A 34 -7.86 -5.23 -10.00
N LYS A 35 -8.49 -6.39 -9.81
CA LYS A 35 -9.58 -6.87 -10.68
C LYS A 35 -10.78 -5.93 -10.68
N PHE A 36 -11.15 -5.41 -9.51
CA PHE A 36 -12.24 -4.43 -9.42
C PHE A 36 -11.97 -3.18 -10.27
N PHE A 37 -10.77 -2.62 -10.19
CA PHE A 37 -10.40 -1.46 -11.02
C PHE A 37 -10.34 -1.79 -12.50
N ASP A 38 -9.84 -2.97 -12.87
CA ASP A 38 -9.85 -3.42 -14.26
C ASP A 38 -11.27 -3.56 -14.80
N SER A 39 -12.21 -4.06 -13.99
CA SER A 39 -13.63 -4.20 -14.37
C SER A 39 -14.35 -2.87 -14.56
N LEU A 40 -13.86 -1.80 -13.93
CA LEU A 40 -14.37 -0.45 -14.11
C LEU A 40 -13.66 0.30 -15.24
N ASN A 41 -12.85 -0.40 -16.04
CA ASN A 41 -11.92 0.21 -16.98
C ASN A 41 -11.18 1.37 -16.29
N GLY A 42 -10.67 1.19 -15.08
CA GLY A 42 -9.92 2.20 -14.33
C GLY A 42 -10.68 3.49 -13.96
N HIS A 43 -11.99 3.56 -14.17
CA HIS A 43 -12.81 4.72 -13.79
C HIS A 43 -13.42 4.52 -12.41
N ILE A 44 -12.88 5.23 -11.43
CA ILE A 44 -13.40 5.26 -10.06
C ILE A 44 -13.84 6.68 -9.77
N ASP A 45 -15.08 6.85 -9.32
CA ASP A 45 -15.54 8.16 -8.87
C ASP A 45 -14.92 8.55 -7.52
N GLN A 46 -15.06 9.82 -7.20
CA GLN A 46 -14.48 10.37 -5.99
C GLN A 46 -15.07 9.78 -4.70
N GLN A 47 -16.37 9.47 -4.69
CA GLN A 47 -17.06 8.98 -3.51
C GLN A 47 -16.60 7.55 -3.19
N MET A 48 -16.44 6.71 -4.22
CA MET A 48 -15.90 5.38 -4.12
C MET A 48 -14.46 5.41 -3.62
N ALA A 49 -13.60 6.27 -4.19
CA ALA A 49 -12.21 6.41 -3.72
C ALA A 49 -12.13 6.80 -2.24
N LYS A 50 -12.96 7.76 -1.79
CA LYS A 50 -13.06 8.15 -0.37
C LYS A 50 -13.54 6.99 0.51
N SER A 51 -14.56 6.26 0.06
CA SER A 51 -15.11 5.10 0.78
C SER A 51 -14.06 4.01 0.96
N LEU A 52 -13.36 3.63 -0.13
CA LEU A 52 -12.31 2.61 -0.09
C LEU A 52 -11.15 3.04 0.80
N MET A 53 -10.70 4.29 0.70
CA MET A 53 -9.63 4.80 1.57
C MET A 53 -10.02 4.79 3.04
N LEU A 54 -11.24 5.24 3.37
CA LEU A 54 -11.74 5.21 4.74
C LEU A 54 -11.78 3.78 5.30
N GLN A 55 -12.22 2.81 4.50
CA GLN A 55 -12.25 1.40 4.88
C GLN A 55 -10.84 0.81 5.07
N LEU A 56 -9.91 1.13 4.18
CA LEU A 56 -8.50 0.74 4.26
C LEU A 56 -7.88 1.27 5.57
N LEU A 57 -8.02 2.57 5.83
CA LEU A 57 -7.48 3.20 7.03
C LEU A 57 -8.08 2.63 8.32
N ARG A 58 -9.38 2.32 8.34
CA ARG A 58 -10.04 1.64 9.48
C ARG A 58 -9.47 0.25 9.72
N GLY A 59 -9.23 -0.52 8.66
CA GLY A 59 -8.58 -1.83 8.75
C GLY A 59 -7.17 -1.72 9.31
N LEU A 60 -6.37 -0.78 8.81
CA LEU A 60 -5.00 -0.56 9.28
C LEU A 60 -4.94 -0.08 10.71
N ALA A 61 -5.78 0.88 11.10
CA ALA A 61 -5.87 1.36 12.47
C ALA A 61 -6.19 0.21 13.45
N PHE A 62 -7.11 -0.69 13.07
CA PHE A 62 -7.38 -1.89 13.86
C PHE A 62 -6.15 -2.81 13.97
N CYS A 63 -5.49 -3.13 12.85
CA CYS A 63 -4.30 -3.98 12.86
C CYS A 63 -3.17 -3.37 13.72
N HIS A 64 -2.91 -2.08 13.54
CA HIS A 64 -1.86 -1.34 14.27
C HIS A 64 -2.15 -1.29 15.77
N ALA A 65 -3.42 -1.11 16.18
CA ALA A 65 -3.83 -1.16 17.59
C ALA A 65 -3.64 -2.56 18.22
N HIS A 66 -3.63 -3.61 17.41
CA HIS A 66 -3.33 -5.00 17.84
C HIS A 66 -1.87 -5.38 17.58
N HIS A 67 -0.99 -4.38 17.39
CA HIS A 67 0.44 -4.56 17.14
C HIS A 67 0.77 -5.39 15.88
N VAL A 68 -0.11 -5.40 14.87
CA VAL A 68 0.10 -6.12 13.61
C VAL A 68 0.43 -5.14 12.49
N LEU A 69 1.58 -5.33 11.85
CA LEU A 69 1.96 -4.63 10.61
C LEU A 69 1.61 -5.49 9.40
N HIS A 70 1.05 -4.88 8.35
CA HIS A 70 0.67 -5.62 7.15
C HIS A 70 1.85 -5.91 6.22
N ARG A 71 2.71 -4.92 5.93
CA ARG A 71 3.98 -5.06 5.19
C ARG A 71 3.90 -5.49 3.72
N ASP A 72 2.72 -5.67 3.15
CA ASP A 72 2.57 -6.00 1.73
C ASP A 72 1.25 -5.45 1.19
N LEU A 73 0.98 -4.18 1.49
CA LEU A 73 -0.19 -3.51 0.95
C LEU A 73 0.01 -3.25 -0.53
N LYS A 74 -0.89 -3.82 -1.32
CA LYS A 74 -1.05 -3.63 -2.76
C LYS A 74 -2.50 -3.95 -3.13
N PRO A 75 -3.03 -3.44 -4.26
CA PRO A 75 -4.41 -3.71 -4.67
C PRO A 75 -4.79 -5.20 -4.71
N GLN A 76 -3.84 -6.09 -5.00
CA GLN A 76 -4.05 -7.54 -5.02
C GLN A 76 -4.30 -8.16 -3.63
N ASN A 77 -3.80 -7.52 -2.57
CA ASN A 77 -3.97 -7.96 -1.18
C ASN A 77 -5.13 -7.25 -0.48
N LEU A 78 -5.88 -6.42 -1.22
CA LEU A 78 -7.09 -5.76 -0.75
C LEU A 78 -8.27 -6.41 -1.45
N LEU A 79 -9.08 -7.15 -0.68
CA LEU A 79 -10.25 -7.82 -1.20
C LEU A 79 -11.47 -6.91 -1.09
N ILE A 80 -12.43 -7.08 -2.01
CA ILE A 80 -13.71 -6.38 -2.01
C ILE A 80 -14.83 -7.36 -2.30
N ASN A 81 -15.94 -7.22 -1.56
CA ASN A 81 -17.15 -7.98 -1.86
C ASN A 81 -18.13 -7.18 -2.72
N SER A 82 -19.16 -7.85 -3.22
CA SER A 82 -20.25 -7.26 -4.03
C SER A 82 -20.98 -6.10 -3.35
N ASN A 83 -20.92 -6.00 -2.02
CA ASN A 83 -21.48 -4.88 -1.25
C ASN A 83 -20.52 -3.68 -1.14
N GLY A 84 -19.37 -3.70 -1.81
CA GLY A 84 -18.36 -2.63 -1.75
C GLY A 84 -17.56 -2.60 -0.44
N GLN A 85 -17.57 -3.69 0.33
CA GLN A 85 -16.82 -3.79 1.57
C GLN A 85 -15.39 -4.25 1.31
N LEU A 86 -14.43 -3.39 1.66
CA LEU A 86 -13.00 -3.66 1.53
C LEU A 86 -12.49 -4.43 2.74
N LYS A 87 -11.64 -5.44 2.51
CA LYS A 87 -10.99 -6.25 3.53
C LYS A 87 -9.50 -6.41 3.25
N LEU A 88 -8.68 -6.14 4.27
CA LEU A 88 -7.26 -6.46 4.27
C LEU A 88 -7.07 -7.98 4.24
N ALA A 89 -6.26 -8.48 3.31
CA ALA A 89 -5.94 -9.89 3.18
C ALA A 89 -4.43 -10.10 3.02
N ASP A 90 -4.01 -11.37 2.94
CA ASP A 90 -2.61 -11.78 2.78
C ASP A 90 -1.65 -11.16 3.82
N PHE A 91 -1.83 -11.62 5.06
CA PHE A 91 -0.91 -11.35 6.16
C PHE A 91 0.32 -12.28 6.12
N GLY A 92 0.68 -12.85 4.96
CA GLY A 92 1.79 -13.80 4.82
C GLY A 92 3.16 -13.26 5.27
N LEU A 93 3.31 -11.93 5.30
CA LEU A 93 4.48 -11.22 5.82
C LEU A 93 4.23 -10.46 7.13
N ALA A 94 3.02 -10.56 7.70
CA ALA A 94 2.63 -9.81 8.87
C ALA A 94 3.33 -10.31 10.13
N ARG A 95 3.69 -9.39 11.04
CA ARG A 95 4.35 -9.72 12.31
C ARG A 95 3.77 -8.88 13.45
N ALA A 96 3.75 -9.48 14.64
CA ALA A 96 3.53 -8.76 15.90
C ALA A 96 4.74 -7.86 16.21
N PHE A 97 4.52 -6.58 16.50
CA PHE A 97 5.56 -5.65 16.96
C PHE A 97 5.70 -5.75 18.49
N GLY A 98 6.91 -5.93 19.02
CA GLY A 98 7.17 -6.01 20.47
C GLY A 98 8.06 -7.17 20.94
N VAL A 99 8.45 -8.11 20.06
CA VAL A 99 9.45 -9.14 20.37
C VAL A 99 10.79 -8.71 19.77
N PRO A 100 11.84 -8.45 20.57
CA PRO A 100 13.13 -7.98 20.07
C PRO A 100 13.92 -9.14 19.48
N VAL A 101 13.67 -9.52 18.22
CA VAL A 101 14.48 -10.55 17.56
C VAL A 101 14.72 -10.20 16.08
N ARG A 102 15.95 -9.76 15.83
CA ARG A 102 16.75 -9.78 14.59
C ARG A 102 16.22 -8.96 13.42
N CYS A 103 17.05 -8.00 13.02
CA CYS A 103 17.13 -7.30 11.73
C CYS A 103 16.07 -7.76 10.73
N TYR A 104 15.06 -6.93 10.53
CA TYR A 104 14.11 -7.17 9.47
C TYR A 104 14.80 -7.00 8.10
N SER A 105 14.53 -7.89 7.14
CA SER A 105 15.17 -7.90 5.82
C SER A 105 14.74 -6.70 4.96
N ALA A 106 15.61 -6.21 4.07
CA ALA A 106 15.33 -5.05 3.22
C ALA A 106 14.26 -5.29 2.13
N GLU A 107 13.88 -6.56 1.91
CA GLU A 107 12.90 -6.96 0.88
C GLU A 107 11.45 -6.97 1.37
N VAL A 108 11.17 -6.37 2.52
CA VAL A 108 9.81 -6.27 3.05
C VAL A 108 9.06 -5.20 2.23
N VAL A 109 7.82 -5.50 1.82
CA VAL A 109 6.97 -4.71 0.89
C VAL A 109 7.33 -4.87 -0.60
N THR A 110 6.31 -5.13 -1.42
CA THR A 110 6.38 -5.04 -2.89
C THR A 110 6.98 -3.69 -3.32
N LEU A 111 8.02 -3.69 -4.17
CA LEU A 111 8.85 -2.52 -4.52
C LEU A 111 8.05 -1.24 -4.82
N TRP A 112 6.97 -1.34 -5.59
CA TRP A 112 6.17 -0.19 -6.04
C TRP A 112 5.40 0.55 -4.93
N TYR A 113 5.21 -0.11 -3.78
CA TYR A 113 4.50 0.42 -2.62
C TYR A 113 5.43 0.59 -1.41
N ARG A 114 6.75 0.40 -1.61
CA ARG A 114 7.76 0.47 -0.55
C ARG A 114 8.12 1.94 -0.25
N PRO A 115 8.24 2.33 1.03
CA PRO A 115 8.61 3.69 1.41
C PRO A 115 10.11 3.97 1.21
N PRO A 116 10.49 5.25 1.06
CA PRO A 116 11.86 5.66 0.74
C PRO A 116 12.88 5.31 1.85
N ASP A 117 12.48 5.31 3.12
CA ASP A 117 13.33 4.92 4.24
C ASP A 117 13.76 3.44 4.15
N VAL A 118 12.80 2.56 3.85
CA VAL A 118 13.08 1.13 3.62
C VAL A 118 13.89 0.93 2.34
N LEU A 119 13.65 1.73 1.30
CA LEU A 119 14.47 1.71 0.06
C LEU A 119 15.92 2.14 0.32
N PHE A 120 16.16 3.03 1.28
CA PHE A 120 17.50 3.40 1.77
C PHE A 120 18.05 2.47 2.87
N GLY A 121 17.46 1.29 3.06
CA GLY A 121 17.99 0.27 3.95
C GLY A 121 17.67 0.46 5.43
N ALA A 122 16.72 1.34 5.79
CA ALA A 122 16.29 1.48 7.18
C ALA A 122 15.86 0.14 7.77
N LYS A 123 16.45 -0.24 8.91
CA LYS A 123 16.18 -1.51 9.60
C LYS A 123 15.08 -1.42 10.66
N LEU A 124 14.75 -0.21 11.07
CA LEU A 124 13.71 0.08 12.05
C LEU A 124 12.52 0.68 11.32
N TYR A 125 11.44 -0.08 11.25
CA TYR A 125 10.20 0.35 10.65
C TYR A 125 9.03 0.11 11.60
N ASN A 126 8.06 1.00 11.51
CA ASN A 126 6.87 1.02 12.34
C ASN A 126 5.61 1.02 11.44
N THR A 127 4.48 1.47 11.97
CA THR A 127 3.20 1.55 11.25
C THR A 127 3.25 2.45 10.01
N SER A 128 4.24 3.36 9.91
CA SER A 128 4.45 4.30 8.79
C SER A 128 4.58 3.60 7.44
N ILE A 129 5.15 2.40 7.38
CA ILE A 129 5.33 1.66 6.12
C ILE A 129 3.98 1.34 5.47
N ASP A 130 3.00 0.93 6.28
CA ASP A 130 1.66 0.62 5.81
C ASP A 130 0.93 1.91 5.39
N MET A 131 1.21 3.02 6.09
CA MET A 131 0.64 4.32 5.75
C MET A 131 1.16 4.86 4.41
N TRP A 132 2.45 4.67 4.11
CA TRP A 132 3.01 5.01 2.80
C TRP A 132 2.35 4.19 1.69
N SER A 133 2.29 2.87 1.85
CA SER A 133 1.66 1.99 0.86
C SER A 133 0.18 2.34 0.64
N ALA A 134 -0.57 2.65 1.70
CA ALA A 134 -1.95 3.13 1.61
C ALA A 134 -2.06 4.46 0.85
N GLY A 135 -1.12 5.39 1.06
CA GLY A 135 -1.02 6.63 0.30
C GLY A 135 -0.77 6.39 -1.19
N CYS A 136 0.15 5.48 -1.55
CA CYS A 136 0.39 5.09 -2.94
C CYS A 136 -0.87 4.48 -3.59
N ILE A 137 -1.59 3.62 -2.87
CA ILE A 137 -2.84 3.01 -3.34
C ILE A 137 -3.91 4.08 -3.59
N PHE A 138 -4.09 5.01 -2.65
CA PHE A 138 -5.07 6.09 -2.77
C PHE A 138 -4.74 7.06 -3.91
N ALA A 139 -3.48 7.45 -4.06
CA ALA A 139 -3.02 8.27 -5.18
C ALA A 139 -3.21 7.54 -6.53
N GLY A 140 -3.02 6.22 -6.56
CA GLY A 140 -3.32 5.36 -7.71
C GLY A 140 -4.81 5.32 -8.08
N MET A 141 -5.71 5.62 -7.15
CA MET A 141 -7.16 5.82 -7.42
C MET A 141 -7.46 7.20 -8.03
N ARG A 142 -6.44 8.00 -8.38
CA ARG A 142 -6.49 9.34 -9.02
C ARG A 142 -7.41 10.37 -8.34
N PHE A 143 -7.54 10.28 -7.02
CA PHE A 143 -8.21 11.31 -6.21
C PHE A 143 -7.63 12.73 -6.42
N LEU A 144 -6.36 12.82 -6.80
CA LEU A 144 -5.61 14.07 -6.90
C LEU A 144 -6.11 15.02 -8.01
N HIS A 145 -6.74 14.50 -9.08
CA HIS A 145 -7.16 15.35 -10.20
C HIS A 145 -8.41 16.20 -9.90
N SER A 146 -9.25 15.80 -8.94
CA SER A 146 -10.51 16.50 -8.62
C SER A 146 -10.47 17.35 -7.33
N PHE A 147 -9.45 17.24 -6.48
CA PHE A 147 -9.44 17.88 -5.16
C PHE A 147 -8.33 18.91 -4.93
N PHE A 148 -7.25 18.90 -5.72
CA PHE A 148 -6.14 19.84 -5.55
C PHE A 148 -5.81 20.58 -6.85
N PRO A 149 -6.73 21.43 -7.35
CA PRO A 149 -6.46 22.30 -8.50
C PRO A 149 -5.36 23.35 -8.21
N GLU A 150 -4.93 23.51 -6.96
CA GLU A 150 -3.85 24.44 -6.57
C GLU A 150 -2.46 23.78 -6.51
N ILE A 151 -2.36 22.44 -6.56
CA ILE A 151 -1.07 21.72 -6.67
C ILE A 151 -0.58 21.69 -8.15
N THR A 152 -1.29 22.40 -9.03
CA THR A 152 -1.00 22.58 -10.45
C THR A 152 0.41 23.14 -10.79
N PRO A 153 1.22 23.73 -9.90
CA PRO A 153 2.63 24.00 -10.24
C PRO A 153 3.50 22.73 -10.40
N LEU A 154 3.07 21.55 -9.92
CA LEU A 154 3.77 20.27 -10.18
C LEU A 154 3.54 19.73 -11.62
N ARG A 155 2.76 20.44 -12.44
CA ARG A 155 2.32 20.07 -13.79
C ARG A 155 3.45 19.73 -14.77
N ASN A 156 4.63 20.33 -14.65
CA ASN A 156 5.70 20.10 -15.63
C ASN A 156 6.36 18.71 -15.54
N ASN A 157 6.16 17.96 -14.44
CA ASN A 157 6.67 16.58 -14.32
C ASN A 157 5.61 15.51 -14.60
N PHE A 158 4.31 15.87 -14.59
CA PHE A 158 3.20 14.95 -14.89
C PHE A 158 2.91 14.82 -16.38
N ASP A 159 3.20 15.86 -17.16
CA ASP A 159 2.61 16.01 -18.51
C ASP A 159 3.29 15.18 -19.62
N ASN A 160 4.50 14.66 -19.41
CA ASN A 160 5.28 14.05 -20.50
C ASN A 160 5.24 12.51 -20.61
N ALA A 161 4.45 11.80 -19.79
CA ALA A 161 4.41 10.33 -19.90
C ALA A 161 3.03 9.67 -19.85
N ILE A 162 1.95 10.33 -19.41
CA ILE A 162 0.69 9.61 -19.11
C ILE A 162 -0.57 10.48 -19.32
N LEU A 163 -0.65 11.30 -20.36
CA LEU A 163 -1.85 12.09 -20.68
C LEU A 163 -2.27 11.94 -22.14
N SER A 164 -2.89 10.80 -22.47
CA SER A 164 -4.07 10.85 -23.32
C SER A 164 -5.30 10.84 -22.40
N PRO A 165 -6.29 11.72 -22.61
CA PRO A 165 -7.55 11.75 -21.85
C PRO A 165 -8.37 10.44 -21.91
N GLU A 166 -7.92 9.49 -22.72
CA GLU A 166 -8.62 8.24 -23.07
C GLU A 166 -8.11 7.01 -22.30
N ILE A 167 -7.04 7.12 -21.50
CA ILE A 167 -6.48 5.96 -20.78
C ILE A 167 -6.68 6.14 -19.27
N SER A 168 -7.74 5.51 -18.79
CA SER A 168 -7.97 5.23 -17.39
C SER A 168 -6.86 4.37 -16.79
N ASN A 169 -6.38 4.74 -15.60
CA ASN A 169 -5.17 4.17 -15.00
C ASN A 169 -5.34 3.74 -13.54
N ALA A 170 -6.57 3.70 -13.00
CA ALA A 170 -6.76 3.22 -11.64
C ALA A 170 -6.34 1.74 -11.50
N GLY A 171 -5.62 1.43 -10.42
CA GLY A 171 -5.03 0.11 -10.21
C GLY A 171 -3.63 -0.09 -10.81
N ARG A 172 -3.07 0.94 -11.48
CA ARG A 172 -1.63 0.97 -11.76
C ARG A 172 -0.87 1.53 -10.56
N PRO A 173 0.33 1.01 -10.26
CA PRO A 173 1.19 1.56 -9.22
C PRO A 173 1.56 3.01 -9.54
N LEU A 174 1.59 3.86 -8.50
CA LEU A 174 2.03 5.25 -8.62
C LEU A 174 3.50 5.35 -9.05
N PHE A 175 4.33 4.45 -8.51
CA PHE A 175 5.76 4.40 -8.77
C PHE A 175 6.13 2.98 -9.25
N PRO A 176 6.10 2.71 -10.56
CA PRO A 176 6.51 1.42 -11.12
C PRO A 176 8.03 1.37 -11.35
N GLY A 177 8.82 1.41 -10.28
CA GLY A 177 10.27 1.24 -10.38
C GLY A 177 10.67 -0.15 -10.84
N ALA A 178 11.67 -0.24 -11.72
CA ALA A 178 12.26 -1.53 -12.14
C ALA A 178 13.18 -2.13 -11.06
N ASP A 179 13.84 -1.26 -10.29
CA ASP A 179 14.73 -1.59 -9.17
C ASP A 179 14.63 -0.49 -8.09
N VAL A 180 15.41 -0.62 -7.01
CA VAL A 180 15.41 0.33 -5.89
C VAL A 180 15.80 1.75 -6.32
N ASP A 181 16.81 1.89 -7.18
CA ASP A 181 17.30 3.19 -7.63
C ASP A 181 16.28 3.89 -8.54
N ASP A 182 15.68 3.16 -9.48
CA ASP A 182 14.60 3.67 -10.33
C ASP A 182 13.37 4.04 -9.50
N GLN A 183 13.03 3.24 -8.48
CA GLN A 183 11.94 3.52 -7.56
C GLN A 183 12.17 4.83 -6.79
N LEU A 184 13.35 5.02 -6.20
CA LEU A 184 13.73 6.26 -5.50
C LEU A 184 13.70 7.47 -6.43
N LYS A 185 14.27 7.36 -7.64
CA LYS A 185 14.24 8.41 -8.66
C LYS A 185 12.81 8.83 -9.00
N ARG A 186 11.89 7.87 -9.16
CA ARG A 186 10.47 8.17 -9.44
C ARG A 186 9.79 8.87 -8.28
N ILE A 187 10.01 8.42 -7.05
CA ILE A 187 9.46 9.04 -5.84
C ILE A 187 9.91 10.51 -5.76
N PHE A 188 11.21 10.79 -5.83
CA PHE A 188 11.75 12.14 -5.66
C PHE A 188 11.48 13.05 -6.84
N LYS A 189 11.43 12.52 -8.07
CA LYS A 189 10.96 13.29 -9.23
C LYS A 189 9.54 13.83 -9.02
N GLN A 190 8.71 13.07 -8.32
CA GLN A 190 7.29 13.39 -8.13
C GLN A 190 7.00 14.21 -6.86
N LEU A 191 7.65 13.88 -5.75
CA LEU A 191 7.40 14.45 -4.43
C LEU A 191 8.43 15.52 -4.03
N GLY A 192 9.50 15.69 -4.81
CA GLY A 192 10.66 16.49 -4.48
C GLY A 192 11.77 15.66 -3.84
N THR A 193 13.01 16.13 -4.02
CA THR A 193 14.19 15.53 -3.38
C THR A 193 14.26 16.00 -1.93
N PRO A 194 14.25 15.10 -0.94
CA PRO A 194 14.32 15.49 0.46
C PRO A 194 15.72 15.99 0.83
N THR A 195 15.77 16.94 1.77
CA THR A 195 16.96 17.38 2.50
C THR A 195 16.83 17.00 3.98
N ASP A 196 17.92 17.08 4.74
CA ASP A 196 17.87 16.87 6.20
C ASP A 196 16.93 17.85 6.94
N ASP A 197 16.61 19.00 6.35
CA ASP A 197 15.60 19.92 6.89
C ASP A 197 14.18 19.37 6.74
N THR A 198 13.88 18.77 5.58
CA THR A 198 12.56 18.20 5.27
C THR A 198 12.38 16.78 5.83
N TRP A 199 13.48 16.04 5.98
CA TRP A 199 13.53 14.70 6.55
C TRP A 199 14.76 14.58 7.45
N PRO A 200 14.63 14.96 8.72
CA PRO A 200 15.74 14.86 9.68
C PRO A 200 16.27 13.43 9.82
N GLY A 201 17.57 13.25 9.63
CA GLY A 201 18.26 11.96 9.73
C GLY A 201 18.33 11.18 8.41
N LEU A 202 17.95 11.80 7.29
CA LEU A 202 18.10 11.24 5.95
C LEU A 202 19.54 10.83 5.65
N SER A 203 20.50 11.70 5.97
CA SER A 203 21.94 11.44 5.77
C SER A 203 22.51 10.30 6.61
N GLN A 204 21.75 9.80 7.58
CA GLN A 204 22.15 8.70 8.47
C GLN A 204 21.62 7.34 8.01
N LEU A 205 20.82 7.31 6.94
CA LEU A 205 20.27 6.05 6.43
C LEU A 205 21.38 5.20 5.78
N PRO A 206 21.35 3.86 5.95
CA PRO A 206 22.46 2.99 5.55
C PRO A 206 22.91 3.12 4.09
N ASP A 207 21.95 3.30 3.18
CA ASP A 207 22.21 3.33 1.74
C ASP A 207 22.07 4.74 1.14
N PHE A 208 22.01 5.79 1.97
CA PHE A 208 22.02 7.18 1.50
C PHE A 208 23.46 7.59 1.14
N LYS A 209 23.68 8.04 -0.09
CA LYS A 209 24.98 8.43 -0.64
C LYS A 209 24.94 9.82 -1.26
#